data_AF-A0A2U2MSF4-F1
#
_entry.id   AF-A0A2U2MSF4-F1
#
_cell.length_a   1.000
_cell.length_b   1.000
_cell.length_c   1.000
_cell.angle_alpha   90.00
_cell.angle_beta   90.00
_cell.angle_gamma   90.00
#
_symmetry.space_group_name_H-M   'P 1'
#
loop_
_entity.id
_entity.type
_entity.pdbx_description
1 polymer ?
#
loop_
_entity_poly.entity_id
_entity_poly.type
_entity_poly.pdbx_seq_one_letter_code
_entity_poly.pdbx_strand_id
1 'polypeptide(L)'
;MTDVIERNVHDRLSRVIDPELGKSITDLGMIVGIEAVPRDVIDSGRSIVDVTVKVELTVEGCPLTQTIIDKINEAVTSYPAAKLVPHIDVASMSRSKLTGLVNDLKAERRQNPFTKPGTKTRIFAIASGKGGVGKSSVTANLAATFAALGYDTAAIDADIYGFSLPTLFGAHGHPTNLDGMLMPVTAWGVKLISIGMFAGADRAILWRGPRLQRSLEQFLSDVWWGEPDVLLLDLAPGTGDMAISVAQALPNAELVVVTTPQPSASDVAVRAGLVALQVPMKVRGVIENMSYYEHDGERLRIFGEGGGRRVSEQLTKDLGHEVPLLGTLPLEPEVRIDGEAGRPVVLNEDGTLADSPLAAEFKGIAERLMR
;
A
#
# COMPACT_ATOMS: atom_id res chain seq x y z
N MET A 1 32.33 8.40 -30.29
CA MET A 1 31.95 9.36 -29.23
C MET A 1 30.49 9.15 -28.84
N THR A 2 29.62 9.01 -29.84
CA THR A 2 28.22 8.59 -29.74
C THR A 2 28.02 7.27 -28.99
N ASP A 3 28.74 6.19 -29.32
CA ASP A 3 28.60 4.88 -28.66
C ASP A 3 28.91 4.93 -27.16
N VAL A 4 29.83 5.81 -26.75
CA VAL A 4 30.17 6.02 -25.34
C VAL A 4 29.05 6.78 -24.63
N ILE A 5 28.41 7.74 -25.31
CA ILE A 5 27.24 8.46 -24.78
C ILE A 5 26.07 7.49 -24.63
N GLU A 6 25.77 6.68 -25.64
CA GLU A 6 24.68 5.70 -25.61
C GLU A 6 24.84 4.72 -24.43
N ARG A 7 26.04 4.15 -24.24
CA ARG A 7 26.33 3.26 -23.11
C ARG A 7 26.19 3.98 -21.76
N ASN A 8 26.76 5.18 -21.63
CA ASN A 8 26.68 5.92 -20.38
C ASN A 8 25.25 6.38 -20.05
N VAL A 9 24.44 6.68 -21.07
CA VAL A 9 23.02 6.96 -20.89
C VAL A 9 22.31 5.69 -20.45
N HIS A 10 22.55 4.53 -21.08
CA HIS A 10 21.98 3.26 -20.64
C HIS A 10 22.29 2.96 -19.16
N ASP A 11 23.54 3.12 -18.74
CA ASP A 11 23.97 2.91 -17.35
C ASP A 11 23.32 3.90 -16.36
N ARG A 12 22.91 5.10 -16.84
CA ARG A 12 22.14 6.05 -16.04
C ARG A 12 20.68 5.65 -15.93
N LEU A 13 20.10 5.18 -17.05
CA LEU A 13 18.73 4.68 -17.08
C LEU A 13 18.55 3.44 -16.21
N SER A 14 19.63 2.72 -15.87
CA SER A 14 19.57 1.61 -14.91
C SER A 14 19.15 2.01 -13.48
N ARG A 15 19.11 3.32 -13.19
CA ARG A 15 18.65 3.88 -11.91
C ARG A 15 17.20 4.35 -11.96
N VAL A 16 16.60 4.40 -13.14
CA VAL A 16 15.21 4.80 -13.31
C VAL A 16 14.33 3.59 -13.01
N ILE A 17 13.63 3.66 -11.88
CA ILE A 17 12.75 2.60 -11.41
C ILE A 17 11.34 2.81 -11.96
N ASP A 18 10.81 1.75 -12.57
CA ASP A 18 9.40 1.64 -12.92
C ASP A 18 8.55 1.67 -11.64
N PRO A 19 7.64 2.64 -11.48
CA PRO A 19 6.88 2.80 -10.24
C PRO A 19 5.86 1.69 -9.99
N GLU A 20 5.44 0.94 -11.02
CA GLU A 20 4.48 -0.17 -10.87
C GLU A 20 5.19 -1.47 -10.48
N LEU A 21 6.34 -1.74 -11.10
CA LEU A 21 7.07 -3.00 -10.95
C LEU A 21 8.19 -2.92 -9.90
N GLY A 22 8.63 -1.72 -9.52
CA GLY A 22 9.69 -1.51 -8.53
C GLY A 22 11.08 -1.98 -9.01
N LYS A 23 11.24 -2.16 -10.32
CA LYS A 23 12.50 -2.59 -10.96
C LYS A 23 12.99 -1.54 -11.94
N SER A 24 14.28 -1.56 -12.27
CA SER A 24 14.84 -0.67 -13.29
C SER A 24 14.18 -0.90 -14.65
N ILE A 25 13.89 0.18 -15.37
CA ILE A 25 13.38 0.12 -16.75
C ILE A 25 14.35 -0.62 -17.70
N THR A 26 15.65 -0.68 -17.37
CA THR A 26 16.63 -1.49 -18.12
C THR A 26 16.48 -2.98 -17.84
N ASP A 27 16.27 -3.36 -16.58
CA ASP A 27 16.13 -4.76 -16.15
C ASP A 27 14.82 -5.36 -16.64
N LEU A 28 13.80 -4.51 -16.77
CA LEU A 28 12.50 -4.84 -17.37
C LEU A 28 12.56 -4.92 -18.90
N GLY A 29 13.70 -4.59 -19.51
CA GLY A 29 13.87 -4.58 -20.96
C GLY A 29 13.00 -3.53 -21.66
N MET A 30 12.60 -2.46 -20.96
CA MET A 30 11.80 -1.38 -21.55
C MET A 30 12.63 -0.53 -22.52
N ILE A 31 13.93 -0.38 -22.27
CA ILE A 31 14.82 0.36 -23.18
C ILE A 31 15.22 -0.55 -24.35
N VAL A 32 14.69 -0.27 -25.55
CA VAL A 32 14.98 -1.06 -26.76
C VAL A 32 16.06 -0.46 -27.65
N GLY A 33 16.37 0.82 -27.44
CA GLY A 33 17.45 1.48 -28.17
C GLY A 33 17.73 2.88 -27.64
N ILE A 34 18.98 3.30 -27.77
CA ILE A 34 19.42 4.67 -27.52
C ILE A 34 20.23 5.07 -28.74
N GLU A 35 19.87 6.18 -29.37
CA GLU A 35 20.56 6.72 -30.53
C GLU A 35 21.06 8.12 -30.20
N ALA A 36 22.37 8.34 -30.30
CA ALA A 36 22.98 9.64 -30.07
C ALA A 36 23.43 10.30 -31.39
N VAL A 37 22.89 11.48 -31.69
CA VAL A 37 23.22 12.26 -32.90
C VAL A 37 23.84 13.59 -32.48
N PRO A 38 25.14 13.81 -32.73
CA PRO A 38 25.78 15.10 -32.45
C PRO A 38 25.18 16.20 -33.33
N ARG A 39 24.98 17.39 -32.76
CA ARG A 39 24.71 18.60 -33.55
C ARG A 39 26.02 19.28 -33.91
N ASP A 40 26.06 19.90 -35.09
CA ASP A 40 27.17 20.78 -35.52
C ASP A 40 27.23 22.12 -34.74
N VAL A 41 26.53 22.22 -33.61
CA VAL A 41 26.39 23.44 -32.80
C VAL A 41 27.02 23.21 -31.43
N ILE A 42 27.89 24.13 -31.02
CA ILE A 42 28.51 24.16 -29.70
C ILE A 42 27.82 25.25 -28.88
N ASP A 43 27.32 24.91 -27.69
CA ASP A 43 26.76 25.87 -26.74
C ASP A 43 27.65 25.92 -25.50
N SER A 44 28.13 27.13 -25.16
CA SER A 44 28.90 27.37 -23.95
C SER A 44 30.14 26.46 -23.79
N GLY A 45 30.78 26.10 -24.92
CA GLY A 45 31.95 25.22 -24.96
C GLY A 45 31.66 23.72 -24.79
N ARG A 46 30.38 23.30 -24.76
CA ARG A 46 29.97 21.89 -24.71
C ARG A 46 29.34 21.48 -26.05
N SER A 47 29.68 20.29 -26.52
CA SER A 47 29.00 19.66 -27.66
C SER A 47 27.54 19.37 -27.29
N ILE A 48 26.62 19.73 -28.18
CA ILE A 48 25.21 19.39 -28.07
C ILE A 48 24.96 18.07 -28.81
N VAL A 49 24.24 17.16 -28.17
CA VAL A 49 23.92 15.85 -28.75
C VAL A 49 22.43 15.59 -28.55
N ASP A 50 21.70 15.32 -29.63
CA ASP A 50 20.35 14.79 -29.55
C ASP A 50 20.43 13.31 -29.15
N VAL A 51 19.65 12.91 -28.16
CA VAL A 51 19.59 11.52 -27.70
C VAL A 51 18.16 11.04 -27.79
N THR A 52 17.91 10.10 -28.72
CA THR A 52 16.61 9.44 -28.83
C THR A 52 16.63 8.17 -27.99
N VAL A 53 15.75 8.08 -26.99
CA VAL A 53 15.56 6.88 -26.18
C VAL A 53 14.26 6.22 -26.61
N LYS A 54 14.36 4.98 -27.12
CA LYS A 54 13.21 4.16 -27.50
C LYS A 54 12.79 3.30 -26.31
N VAL A 55 11.56 3.50 -25.86
CA VAL A 55 10.99 2.88 -24.65
C VAL A 55 9.74 2.09 -25.02
N GLU A 56 9.71 0.82 -24.66
CA GLU A 56 8.52 -0.02 -24.74
C GLU A 56 7.90 -0.20 -23.35
N LEU A 57 6.66 0.25 -23.18
CA LEU A 57 5.91 0.16 -21.93
C LEU A 57 5.06 -1.11 -21.86
N THR A 58 4.77 -1.56 -20.64
CA THR A 58 3.96 -2.76 -20.37
C THR A 58 2.48 -2.57 -20.70
N VAL A 59 1.98 -1.34 -20.61
CA VAL A 59 0.56 -0.99 -20.82
C VAL A 59 0.45 0.32 -21.58
N GLU A 60 -0.45 0.37 -22.56
CA GLU A 60 -0.75 1.58 -23.32
C GLU A 60 -1.62 2.52 -22.49
N GLY A 61 -1.23 3.79 -22.37
CA GLY A 61 -2.03 4.82 -21.70
C GLY A 61 -2.01 4.80 -20.16
N CYS A 62 -1.04 4.12 -19.53
CA CYS A 62 -0.88 4.16 -18.07
C CYS A 62 -0.52 5.60 -17.63
N PRO A 63 -1.21 6.21 -16.64
CA PRO A 63 -0.90 7.56 -16.15
C PRO A 63 0.55 7.72 -15.67
N LEU A 64 1.15 6.64 -15.19
CA LEU A 64 2.53 6.60 -14.70
C LEU A 64 3.59 6.68 -15.82
N THR A 65 3.17 6.57 -17.08
CA THR A 65 4.03 6.78 -18.27
C THR A 65 4.75 8.11 -18.20
N GLN A 66 4.03 9.18 -17.83
CA GLN A 66 4.62 10.51 -17.75
C GLN A 66 5.73 10.57 -16.70
N THR A 67 5.53 9.90 -15.55
CA THR A 67 6.55 9.81 -14.50
C THR A 67 7.82 9.11 -14.98
N ILE A 68 7.69 8.04 -15.78
CA ILE A 68 8.84 7.34 -16.36
C ILE A 68 9.57 8.26 -17.36
N ILE A 69 8.81 8.91 -18.26
CA ILE A 69 9.33 9.88 -19.24
C ILE A 69 10.12 11.00 -18.54
N ASP A 70 9.57 11.59 -17.48
CA ASP A 70 10.19 12.67 -16.74
C ASP A 70 11.51 12.23 -16.07
N LYS A 71 11.53 11.03 -15.46
CA LYS A 71 12.75 10.46 -14.87
C LYS A 71 13.82 10.12 -15.93
N ILE A 72 13.42 9.62 -17.10
CA ILE A 72 14.34 9.39 -18.22
C ILE A 72 14.94 10.74 -18.67
N ASN A 73 14.10 11.77 -18.84
CA ASN A 73 14.56 13.11 -19.21
C ASN A 73 15.57 13.67 -18.21
N GLU A 74 15.31 13.55 -16.90
CA GLU A 74 16.23 13.96 -15.84
C GLU A 74 17.56 13.17 -15.89
N ALA A 75 17.48 11.85 -16.07
CA ALA A 75 18.66 10.99 -16.14
C ALA A 75 19.56 11.33 -17.35
N VAL A 76 18.95 11.66 -18.50
CA VAL A 76 19.66 12.06 -19.73
C VAL A 76 20.23 13.48 -19.60
N THR A 77 19.43 14.45 -19.14
CA THR A 77 19.86 15.86 -19.06
C THR A 77 20.92 16.12 -17.98
N SER A 78 20.98 15.29 -16.94
CA SER A 78 22.02 15.35 -15.89
C SER A 78 23.40 14.82 -16.32
N TYR A 79 23.60 14.53 -17.62
CA TYR A 79 24.89 14.06 -18.14
C TYR A 79 25.96 15.17 -18.09
N PRO A 80 27.10 14.97 -17.40
CA PRO A 80 28.05 16.05 -17.14
C PRO A 80 28.97 16.36 -18.32
N ALA A 81 29.23 15.39 -19.19
CA ALA A 81 30.27 15.49 -20.21
C ALA A 81 29.82 16.18 -21.52
N ALA A 82 28.50 16.34 -21.73
CA ALA A 82 27.93 17.00 -22.90
C ALA A 82 26.52 17.52 -22.59
N LYS A 83 26.02 18.46 -23.40
CA LYS A 83 24.63 18.92 -23.30
C LYS A 83 23.75 17.97 -24.10
N LEU A 84 23.05 17.06 -23.43
CA LEU A 84 22.14 16.12 -24.08
C LEU A 84 20.74 16.71 -24.21
N VAL A 85 20.15 16.59 -25.39
CA VAL A 85 18.75 16.96 -25.67
C VAL A 85 17.96 15.66 -25.84
N PRO A 86 17.12 15.26 -24.86
CA PRO A 86 16.40 14.01 -24.93
C PRO A 86 15.20 14.08 -25.88
N HIS A 87 14.97 13.01 -26.63
CA HIS A 87 13.74 12.71 -27.36
C HIS A 87 13.30 11.31 -26.93
N ILE A 88 12.07 11.15 -26.44
CA ILE A 88 11.58 9.85 -25.96
C ILE A 88 10.54 9.32 -26.95
N ASP A 89 10.88 8.20 -27.58
CA ASP A 89 9.98 7.46 -28.47
C ASP A 89 9.33 6.33 -27.67
N VAL A 90 8.00 6.38 -27.52
CA VAL A 90 7.24 5.50 -26.64
C VAL A 90 6.37 4.57 -27.47
N ALA A 91 6.55 3.28 -27.25
CA ALA A 91 5.75 2.22 -27.84
C ALA A 91 5.24 1.25 -26.76
N SER A 92 4.33 0.36 -27.14
CA SER A 92 3.85 -0.73 -26.27
C SER A 92 4.66 -2.00 -26.55
N MET A 93 4.98 -2.77 -25.51
CA MET A 93 5.63 -4.07 -25.67
C MET A 93 4.78 -5.02 -26.52
N SER A 94 5.45 -5.83 -27.35
CA SER A 94 4.77 -6.94 -28.03
C SER A 94 4.24 -7.97 -27.03
N ARG A 95 3.15 -8.67 -27.38
CA ARG A 95 2.53 -9.68 -26.51
C ARG A 95 3.51 -10.77 -26.05
N SER A 96 4.38 -11.24 -26.94
CA SER A 96 5.39 -12.27 -26.60
C SER A 96 6.43 -11.76 -25.60
N LYS A 97 6.87 -10.50 -25.75
CA LYS A 97 7.80 -9.86 -24.81
C LYS A 97 7.15 -9.65 -23.44
N LEU A 98 5.90 -9.19 -23.41
CA LEU A 98 5.13 -9.04 -22.17
C LEU A 98 4.94 -10.39 -21.46
N THR A 99 4.57 -11.45 -22.18
CA THR A 99 4.45 -12.81 -21.63
C THR A 99 5.80 -13.31 -21.08
N GLY A 100 6.91 -13.04 -21.78
CA GLY A 100 8.27 -13.36 -21.30
C GLY A 100 8.57 -12.67 -19.97
N LEU A 101 8.38 -11.35 -19.91
CA LEU A 101 8.57 -10.57 -18.69
C LEU A 101 7.71 -11.08 -17.53
N VAL A 102 6.42 -11.33 -17.76
CA VAL A 102 5.51 -11.85 -16.71
C VAL A 102 5.94 -13.23 -16.24
N ASN A 103 6.41 -14.11 -17.14
CA ASN A 103 6.92 -15.43 -16.77
C ASN A 103 8.18 -15.32 -15.91
N ASP A 104 9.09 -14.39 -16.22
CA ASP A 104 10.30 -14.16 -15.42
C ASP A 104 9.93 -13.64 -14.02
N LEU A 105 9.02 -12.66 -13.94
CA LEU A 105 8.50 -12.13 -12.68
C LEU A 105 7.80 -13.21 -11.83
N LYS A 106 7.01 -14.09 -12.46
CA LYS A 106 6.36 -15.24 -11.80
C LYS A 106 7.38 -16.31 -11.37
N ALA A 107 8.41 -16.56 -12.17
CA ALA A 107 9.45 -17.54 -11.88
C ALA A 107 10.33 -17.12 -10.69
N GLU A 108 10.61 -15.82 -10.55
CA GLU A 108 11.24 -15.27 -9.35
C GLU A 108 10.35 -15.45 -8.10
N ARG A 109 9.02 -15.36 -8.26
CA ARG A 109 8.01 -15.47 -7.19
C ARG A 109 7.50 -16.89 -6.91
N ARG A 110 8.30 -17.94 -7.13
CA ARG A 110 7.93 -19.35 -6.83
C ARG A 110 7.41 -19.60 -5.40
N GLN A 111 7.50 -18.62 -4.48
CA GLN A 111 6.90 -18.62 -3.14
C GLN A 111 6.15 -17.30 -2.87
N ASN A 112 5.08 -17.36 -2.07
CA ASN A 112 4.35 -16.16 -1.61
C ASN A 112 5.34 -15.18 -0.93
N PRO A 113 5.42 -13.90 -1.37
CA PRO A 113 6.42 -12.95 -0.88
C PRO A 113 6.31 -12.69 0.63
N PHE A 114 5.13 -12.92 1.19
CA PHE A 114 4.82 -12.70 2.59
C PHE A 114 5.17 -13.90 3.49
N THR A 115 5.40 -15.09 2.92
CA THR A 115 5.71 -16.31 3.68
C THR A 115 7.08 -16.91 3.36
N LYS A 116 7.85 -16.29 2.47
CA LYS A 116 9.22 -16.71 2.17
C LYS A 116 10.11 -16.63 3.44
N PRO A 117 10.99 -17.63 3.69
CA PRO A 117 11.96 -17.54 4.77
C PRO A 117 12.81 -16.27 4.66
N GLY A 118 12.99 -15.56 5.77
CA GLY A 118 13.75 -14.30 5.80
C GLY A 118 13.01 -13.07 5.27
N THR A 119 11.70 -13.18 5.00
CA THR A 119 10.88 -11.99 4.70
C THR A 119 10.96 -10.98 5.83
N LYS A 120 11.11 -9.70 5.47
CA LYS A 120 11.17 -8.57 6.42
C LYS A 120 9.83 -7.85 6.54
N THR A 121 8.84 -8.21 5.70
CA THR A 121 7.53 -7.59 5.70
C THR A 121 6.85 -7.78 7.05
N ARG A 122 6.47 -6.67 7.69
CA ARG A 122 5.61 -6.68 8.88
C ARG A 122 4.16 -6.71 8.42
N ILE A 123 3.40 -7.66 8.95
CA ILE A 123 2.03 -7.92 8.51
C ILE A 123 1.08 -7.63 9.66
N PHE A 124 0.19 -6.66 9.50
CA PHE A 124 -0.77 -6.27 10.51
C PHE A 124 -2.20 -6.55 10.04
N ALA A 125 -2.86 -7.49 10.69
CA ALA A 125 -4.26 -7.79 10.46
C ALA A 125 -5.11 -6.92 11.39
N ILE A 126 -5.91 -6.00 10.83
CA ILE A 126 -6.70 -5.04 11.58
C ILE A 126 -8.10 -5.60 11.79
N ALA A 127 -8.46 -5.87 13.04
CA ALA A 127 -9.71 -6.50 13.41
C ALA A 127 -10.55 -5.62 14.34
N SER A 128 -11.87 -5.84 14.33
CA SER A 128 -12.78 -5.21 15.28
C SER A 128 -13.88 -6.18 15.70
N GLY A 129 -14.32 -6.06 16.96
CA GLY A 129 -15.45 -6.83 17.47
C GLY A 129 -16.80 -6.47 16.83
N LYS A 130 -17.00 -5.20 16.48
CA LYS A 130 -18.27 -4.70 15.91
C LYS A 130 -18.02 -3.88 14.66
N GLY A 131 -19.00 -3.86 13.77
CA GLY A 131 -19.07 -2.85 12.71
C GLY A 131 -19.24 -1.45 13.28
N GLY A 132 -18.78 -0.43 12.54
CA GLY A 132 -18.94 0.98 12.92
C GLY A 132 -17.92 1.54 13.91
N VAL A 133 -16.92 0.76 14.35
CA VAL A 133 -15.83 1.27 15.22
C VAL A 133 -14.77 2.09 14.47
N GLY A 134 -14.91 2.25 13.15
CA GLY A 134 -13.96 2.96 12.29
C GLY A 134 -12.70 2.17 11.94
N LYS A 135 -12.76 0.82 11.98
CA LYS A 135 -11.66 -0.09 11.61
C LYS A 135 -11.00 0.29 10.29
N SER A 136 -11.77 0.41 9.20
CA SER A 136 -11.23 0.72 7.87
C SER A 136 -10.62 2.12 7.78
N SER A 137 -11.20 3.10 8.49
CA SER A 137 -10.62 4.44 8.62
C SER A 137 -9.27 4.40 9.35
N VAL A 138 -9.14 3.57 10.40
CA VAL A 138 -7.87 3.33 11.09
C VAL A 138 -6.88 2.64 10.16
N THR A 139 -7.29 1.59 9.44
CA THR A 139 -6.44 0.89 8.47
C THR A 139 -5.92 1.83 7.39
N ALA A 140 -6.78 2.66 6.81
CA ALA A 140 -6.40 3.58 5.74
C ALA A 140 -5.39 4.64 6.21
N ASN A 141 -5.67 5.29 7.34
CA ASN A 141 -4.78 6.33 7.87
C ASN A 141 -3.46 5.73 8.40
N LEU A 142 -3.47 4.52 8.95
CA LEU A 142 -2.26 3.84 9.35
C LEU A 142 -1.39 3.46 8.13
N ALA A 143 -1.99 2.94 7.06
CA ALA A 143 -1.28 2.64 5.81
C ALA A 143 -0.68 3.90 5.18
N ALA A 144 -1.46 4.98 5.09
CA ALA A 144 -1.00 6.28 4.63
C ALA A 144 0.16 6.83 5.47
N THR A 145 0.10 6.64 6.80
CA THR A 145 1.16 7.04 7.70
C THR A 145 2.46 6.27 7.44
N PHE A 146 2.40 4.95 7.26
CA PHE A 146 3.59 4.16 6.92
C PHE A 146 4.21 4.62 5.60
N ALA A 147 3.40 4.85 4.55
CA ALA A 147 3.88 5.35 3.27
C ALA A 147 4.57 6.72 3.41
N ALA A 148 3.95 7.65 4.15
CA ALA A 148 4.52 8.98 4.38
C ALA A 148 5.77 8.98 5.28
N LEU A 149 5.98 7.93 6.10
CA LEU A 149 7.23 7.68 6.82
C LEU A 149 8.31 7.01 5.96
N GLY A 150 8.02 6.70 4.70
CA GLY A 150 8.97 6.15 3.72
C GLY A 150 9.00 4.63 3.64
N TYR A 151 8.05 3.92 4.26
CA TYR A 151 7.93 2.47 4.14
C TYR A 151 7.22 2.08 2.84
N ASP A 152 7.71 1.06 2.12
CA ASP A 152 6.94 0.46 1.02
C ASP A 152 5.72 -0.24 1.63
N THR A 153 4.53 0.31 1.37
CA THR A 153 3.31 -0.04 2.10
C THR A 153 2.25 -0.62 1.16
N ALA A 154 1.70 -1.76 1.55
CA ALA A 154 0.58 -2.41 0.88
C ALA A 154 -0.61 -2.53 1.84
N ALA A 155 -1.84 -2.44 1.30
CA ALA A 155 -3.04 -2.78 2.04
C ALA A 155 -4.01 -3.64 1.22
N ILE A 156 -4.61 -4.62 1.90
CA ILE A 156 -5.64 -5.51 1.36
C ILE A 156 -6.95 -5.23 2.09
N ASP A 157 -7.97 -4.84 1.35
CA ASP A 157 -9.34 -4.77 1.86
C ASP A 157 -9.99 -6.16 1.81
N ALA A 158 -10.12 -6.78 2.98
CA ALA A 158 -10.71 -8.09 3.17
C ALA A 158 -12.14 -8.01 3.73
N ASP A 159 -12.76 -6.83 3.75
CA ASP A 159 -14.16 -6.63 4.13
C ASP A 159 -15.07 -6.62 2.89
N ILE A 160 -15.68 -7.76 2.58
CA ILE A 160 -16.50 -7.90 1.36
C ILE A 160 -17.84 -7.19 1.46
N TYR A 161 -18.36 -7.01 2.68
CA TYR A 161 -19.68 -6.41 2.89
C TYR A 161 -19.60 -4.90 3.01
N GLY A 162 -18.45 -4.37 3.43
CA GLY A 162 -18.23 -2.95 3.67
C GLY A 162 -16.87 -2.46 3.18
N PHE A 163 -16.41 -2.93 2.02
CA PHE A 163 -15.16 -2.45 1.43
C PHE A 163 -15.18 -0.92 1.36
N SER A 164 -14.10 -0.31 1.82
CA SER A 164 -14.04 1.15 1.97
C SER A 164 -12.65 1.70 1.72
N LEU A 165 -11.59 0.87 1.73
CA LEU A 165 -10.25 1.34 1.43
C LEU A 165 -10.16 2.04 0.07
N PRO A 166 -10.73 1.52 -1.05
CA PRO A 166 -10.63 2.22 -2.33
C PRO A 166 -11.20 3.64 -2.26
N THR A 167 -12.36 3.81 -1.63
CA THR A 167 -12.99 5.12 -1.45
C THR A 167 -12.14 6.03 -0.58
N LEU A 168 -11.64 5.55 0.56
CA LEU A 168 -10.83 6.35 1.51
C LEU A 168 -9.50 6.83 0.92
N PHE A 169 -9.02 6.17 -0.14
CA PHE A 169 -7.82 6.56 -0.90
C PHE A 169 -8.12 7.26 -2.22
N GLY A 170 -9.38 7.46 -2.60
CA GLY A 170 -9.74 8.02 -3.92
C GLY A 170 -9.32 7.11 -5.09
N ALA A 171 -9.13 5.82 -4.81
CA ALA A 171 -8.66 4.82 -5.76
C ALA A 171 -9.84 4.27 -6.57
N HIS A 172 -10.19 4.95 -7.67
CA HIS A 172 -11.28 4.57 -8.57
C HIS A 172 -10.87 3.62 -9.71
N GLY A 173 -9.58 3.32 -9.84
CA GLY A 173 -9.06 2.43 -10.86
C GLY A 173 -9.37 0.95 -10.59
N HIS A 174 -9.32 0.14 -11.65
CA HIS A 174 -9.32 -1.32 -11.54
C HIS A 174 -7.87 -1.85 -11.60
N PRO A 175 -7.56 -2.95 -10.90
CA PRO A 175 -6.27 -3.63 -11.02
C PRO A 175 -5.98 -4.00 -12.48
N THR A 176 -4.83 -3.56 -12.98
CA THR A 176 -4.40 -3.87 -14.35
C THR A 176 -3.96 -5.33 -14.43
N ASN A 177 -4.42 -6.06 -15.45
CA ASN A 177 -4.02 -7.45 -15.66
C ASN A 177 -2.89 -7.53 -16.70
N LEU A 178 -1.69 -7.89 -16.25
CA LEU A 178 -0.51 -8.17 -17.06
C LEU A 178 -0.37 -9.69 -17.25
N ASP A 179 -1.00 -10.23 -18.30
CA ASP A 179 -0.92 -11.65 -18.69
C ASP A 179 -1.13 -12.64 -17.52
N GLY A 180 -2.18 -12.39 -16.73
CA GLY A 180 -2.55 -13.18 -15.56
C GLY A 180 -1.77 -12.83 -14.29
N MET A 181 -1.12 -11.68 -14.23
CA MET A 181 -0.60 -11.05 -13.00
C MET A 181 -1.37 -9.75 -12.76
N LEU A 182 -1.83 -9.51 -11.54
CA LEU A 182 -2.59 -8.31 -11.22
C LEU A 182 -1.67 -7.23 -10.67
N MET A 183 -1.77 -6.01 -11.20
CA MET A 183 -1.10 -4.84 -10.64
C MET A 183 -2.01 -4.18 -9.61
N PRO A 184 -1.53 -3.92 -8.38
CA PRO A 184 -2.32 -3.22 -7.38
C PRO A 184 -2.57 -1.77 -7.81
N VAL A 185 -3.68 -1.20 -7.35
CA VAL A 185 -3.94 0.23 -7.56
C VAL A 185 -3.10 1.00 -6.55
N THR A 186 -2.28 1.94 -7.00
CA THR A 186 -1.47 2.76 -6.10
C THR A 186 -2.12 4.12 -5.88
N ALA A 187 -2.31 4.51 -4.62
CA ALA A 187 -2.85 5.80 -4.24
C ALA A 187 -2.19 6.26 -2.93
N TRP A 188 -1.83 7.55 -2.85
CA TRP A 188 -1.17 8.13 -1.67
C TRP A 188 0.05 7.35 -1.18
N GLY A 189 0.84 6.79 -2.11
CA GLY A 189 2.03 5.98 -1.80
C GLY A 189 1.72 4.56 -1.28
N VAL A 190 0.46 4.13 -1.27
CA VAL A 190 0.04 2.79 -0.81
C VAL A 190 -0.42 1.95 -1.99
N LYS A 191 0.08 0.70 -2.08
CA LYS A 191 -0.41 -0.32 -3.02
C LYS A 191 -1.66 -0.98 -2.47
N LEU A 192 -2.77 -0.92 -3.19
CA LEU A 192 -4.09 -1.34 -2.73
C LEU A 192 -4.66 -2.47 -3.60
N ILE A 193 -5.25 -3.45 -2.94
CA ILE A 193 -6.23 -4.34 -3.57
C ILE A 193 -7.48 -4.38 -2.70
N SER A 194 -8.64 -4.39 -3.35
CA SER A 194 -9.91 -4.59 -2.68
C SER A 194 -10.79 -5.48 -3.52
N ILE A 195 -11.57 -6.32 -2.85
CA ILE A 195 -12.60 -7.12 -3.50
C ILE A 195 -13.65 -6.26 -4.20
N GLY A 196 -13.90 -5.04 -3.70
CA GLY A 196 -14.81 -4.08 -4.30
C GLY A 196 -14.39 -3.66 -5.71
N MET A 197 -13.09 -3.68 -6.02
CA MET A 197 -12.56 -3.37 -7.35
C MET A 197 -12.94 -4.40 -8.40
N PHE A 198 -13.30 -5.63 -8.01
CA PHE A 198 -13.75 -6.69 -8.92
C PHE A 198 -15.27 -6.85 -8.94
N ALA A 199 -15.95 -6.21 -7.99
CA ALA A 199 -17.36 -6.45 -7.75
C ALA A 199 -18.29 -5.72 -8.73
N GLY A 200 -17.82 -4.63 -9.34
CA GLY A 200 -18.65 -3.71 -10.11
C GLY A 200 -19.61 -2.95 -9.17
N ALA A 201 -19.66 -1.62 -9.29
CA ALA A 201 -20.35 -0.76 -8.33
C ALA A 201 -21.85 -1.08 -8.10
N ASP A 202 -22.51 -1.76 -9.05
CA ASP A 202 -23.96 -1.95 -9.06
C ASP A 202 -24.46 -3.36 -8.70
N ARG A 203 -23.57 -4.31 -8.36
CA ARG A 203 -23.99 -5.70 -8.09
C ARG A 203 -23.72 -6.07 -6.64
N ALA A 204 -24.80 -6.32 -5.89
CA ALA A 204 -24.74 -7.00 -4.61
C ALA A 204 -24.13 -8.39 -4.81
N ILE A 205 -22.84 -8.49 -4.49
CA ILE A 205 -22.09 -9.70 -4.68
C ILE A 205 -22.32 -10.64 -3.50
N LEU A 206 -23.02 -11.75 -3.75
CA LEU A 206 -23.18 -12.81 -2.75
C LEU A 206 -21.99 -13.77 -2.81
N TRP A 207 -20.88 -13.42 -2.16
CA TRP A 207 -19.77 -14.37 -2.00
C TRP A 207 -19.95 -15.18 -0.72
N ARG A 208 -19.86 -16.51 -0.85
CA ARG A 208 -19.92 -17.46 0.28
C ARG A 208 -18.50 -17.72 0.80
N GLY A 209 -18.35 -17.91 2.11
CA GLY A 209 -17.07 -18.10 2.85
C GLY A 209 -15.89 -18.72 2.08
N PRO A 210 -16.01 -19.91 1.47
CA PRO A 210 -14.92 -20.55 0.73
C PRO A 210 -14.43 -19.83 -0.53
N ARG A 211 -15.18 -18.85 -1.06
CA ARG A 211 -14.70 -17.95 -2.11
C ARG A 211 -13.88 -16.80 -1.54
N LEU A 212 -14.19 -16.36 -0.32
CA LEU A 212 -13.47 -15.27 0.35
C LEU A 212 -12.04 -15.67 0.67
N GLN A 213 -11.87 -16.84 1.29
CA GLN A 213 -10.57 -17.42 1.56
C GLN A 213 -9.73 -17.55 0.29
N ARG A 214 -10.30 -18.13 -0.78
CA ARG A 214 -9.62 -18.24 -2.08
C ARG A 214 -9.25 -16.90 -2.70
N SER A 215 -10.05 -15.87 -2.48
CA SER A 215 -9.78 -14.55 -3.03
C SER A 215 -8.64 -13.87 -2.28
N LEU A 216 -8.57 -14.04 -0.96
CA LEU A 216 -7.41 -13.62 -0.17
C LEU A 216 -6.14 -14.35 -0.64
N GLU A 217 -6.21 -15.68 -0.81
CA GLU A 217 -5.08 -16.46 -1.34
C GLU A 217 -4.63 -15.95 -2.71
N GLN A 218 -5.58 -15.70 -3.63
CA GLN A 218 -5.30 -15.11 -4.94
C GLN A 218 -4.69 -13.72 -4.85
N PHE A 219 -5.16 -12.85 -3.94
CA PHE A 219 -4.55 -11.54 -3.76
C PHE A 219 -3.11 -11.67 -3.27
N LEU A 220 -2.80 -12.62 -2.40
CA LEU A 220 -1.44 -12.85 -1.92
C LEU A 220 -0.53 -13.46 -3.00
N SER A 221 -1.05 -14.31 -3.88
CA SER A 221 -0.27 -14.98 -4.93
C SER A 221 -0.17 -14.22 -6.25
N ASP A 222 -1.28 -13.68 -6.74
CA ASP A 222 -1.45 -13.25 -8.13
C ASP A 222 -1.23 -11.75 -8.31
N VAL A 223 -1.31 -10.96 -7.23
CA VAL A 223 -1.04 -9.51 -7.25
C VAL A 223 0.45 -9.24 -7.11
N TRP A 224 1.01 -8.36 -7.94
CA TRP A 224 2.39 -7.88 -7.86
C TRP A 224 2.56 -6.86 -6.73
N TRP A 225 2.97 -7.34 -5.56
CA TRP A 225 3.24 -6.48 -4.39
C TRP A 225 4.66 -5.89 -4.37
N GLY A 226 5.60 -6.51 -5.09
CA GLY A 226 7.02 -6.32 -4.84
C GLY A 226 7.43 -6.95 -3.51
N GLU A 227 8.19 -6.21 -2.69
CA GLU A 227 8.60 -6.62 -1.35
C GLU A 227 8.30 -5.52 -0.33
N PRO A 228 7.01 -5.27 -0.02
CA PRO A 228 6.64 -4.16 0.87
C PRO A 228 7.21 -4.38 2.27
N ASP A 229 7.63 -3.30 2.91
CA ASP A 229 8.04 -3.29 4.32
C ASP A 229 6.86 -3.59 5.24
N VAL A 230 5.66 -3.11 4.88
CA VAL A 230 4.44 -3.25 5.68
C VAL A 230 3.26 -3.69 4.81
N LEU A 231 2.53 -4.71 5.29
CA LEU A 231 1.24 -5.14 4.75
C LEU A 231 0.15 -4.97 5.80
N LEU A 232 -0.89 -4.20 5.49
CA LEU A 232 -2.09 -4.07 6.32
C LEU A 232 -3.25 -4.89 5.72
N LEU A 233 -3.97 -5.64 6.56
CA LEU A 233 -5.19 -6.33 6.14
C LEU A 233 -6.39 -5.76 6.89
N ASP A 234 -7.33 -5.16 6.17
CA ASP A 234 -8.58 -4.66 6.74
C ASP A 234 -9.62 -5.79 6.81
N LEU A 235 -9.78 -6.43 7.97
CA LEU A 235 -10.61 -7.62 8.09
C LEU A 235 -12.10 -7.30 8.20
N ALA A 236 -13.00 -8.17 7.73
CA ALA A 236 -14.43 -8.02 8.00
C ALA A 236 -14.74 -8.03 9.52
N PRO A 237 -15.77 -7.31 9.98
CA PRO A 237 -16.14 -7.28 11.40
C PRO A 237 -16.65 -8.64 11.89
N GLY A 238 -16.32 -9.01 13.13
CA GLY A 238 -16.98 -10.08 13.87
C GLY A 238 -16.77 -11.53 13.37
N THR A 239 -15.95 -11.78 12.35
CA THR A 239 -15.81 -13.11 11.75
C THR A 239 -14.47 -13.74 12.11
N GLY A 240 -14.44 -14.57 13.15
CA GLY A 240 -13.29 -15.42 13.46
C GLY A 240 -12.76 -16.19 12.24
N ASP A 241 -13.63 -16.53 11.28
CA ASP A 241 -13.28 -17.23 10.03
C ASP A 241 -12.26 -16.48 9.14
N MET A 242 -12.36 -15.15 9.02
CA MET A 242 -11.39 -14.38 8.23
C MET A 242 -10.04 -14.30 8.94
N ALA A 243 -10.04 -14.15 10.27
CA ALA A 243 -8.82 -14.19 11.05
C ALA A 243 -8.13 -15.57 10.99
N ILE A 244 -8.90 -16.67 10.96
CA ILE A 244 -8.39 -18.03 10.72
C ILE A 244 -7.77 -18.14 9.32
N SER A 245 -8.46 -17.66 8.28
CA SER A 245 -7.96 -17.68 6.91
C SER A 245 -6.64 -16.90 6.78
N VAL A 246 -6.55 -15.73 7.42
CA VAL A 246 -5.33 -14.93 7.48
C VAL A 246 -4.21 -15.67 8.20
N ALA A 247 -4.47 -16.26 9.38
CA ALA A 247 -3.45 -16.99 10.12
C ALA A 247 -2.92 -18.23 9.36
N GLN A 248 -3.76 -18.88 8.56
CA GLN A 248 -3.36 -19.99 7.68
C GLN A 248 -2.51 -19.52 6.50
N ALA A 249 -2.91 -18.42 5.86
CA ALA A 249 -2.22 -17.88 4.68
C ALA A 249 -0.95 -17.11 5.04
N LEU A 250 -0.90 -16.48 6.22
CA LEU A 250 0.13 -15.55 6.69
C LEU A 250 0.49 -15.86 8.16
N PRO A 251 1.30 -16.89 8.43
CA PRO A 251 1.62 -17.32 9.80
C PRO A 251 2.37 -16.29 10.66
N ASN A 252 2.98 -15.29 10.02
CA ASN A 252 3.73 -14.20 10.62
C ASN A 252 2.89 -12.92 10.81
N ALA A 253 1.59 -12.95 10.48
CA ALA A 253 0.70 -11.82 10.75
C ALA A 253 0.55 -11.57 12.25
N GLU A 254 0.46 -10.30 12.62
CA GLU A 254 0.13 -9.87 13.98
C GLU A 254 -1.22 -9.14 13.97
N LEU A 255 -2.06 -9.42 14.97
CA LEU A 255 -3.40 -8.84 15.08
C LEU A 255 -3.35 -7.48 15.79
N VAL A 256 -4.00 -6.47 15.21
CA VAL A 256 -4.27 -5.18 15.83
C VAL A 256 -5.77 -5.04 16.04
N VAL A 257 -6.19 -4.82 17.28
CA VAL A 257 -7.61 -4.76 17.64
C VAL A 257 -8.07 -3.31 17.73
N VAL A 258 -9.05 -2.93 16.93
CA VAL A 258 -9.71 -1.62 16.98
C VAL A 258 -10.98 -1.72 17.83
N THR A 259 -11.14 -0.79 18.76
CA THR A 259 -12.32 -0.68 19.62
C THR A 259 -12.73 0.79 19.82
N THR A 260 -13.79 1.03 20.57
CA THR A 260 -14.21 2.37 21.02
C THR A 260 -14.40 2.37 22.54
N PRO A 261 -14.54 3.55 23.18
CA PRO A 261 -14.75 3.62 24.63
C PRO A 261 -16.03 2.93 25.13
N GLN A 262 -17.01 2.72 24.25
CA GLN A 262 -18.29 2.14 24.60
C GLN A 262 -18.10 0.72 25.17
N PRO A 263 -18.63 0.41 26.36
CA PRO A 263 -18.46 -0.92 26.97
C PRO A 263 -18.89 -2.05 26.04
N SER A 264 -20.01 -1.87 25.34
CA SER A 264 -20.52 -2.88 24.42
C SER A 264 -19.58 -3.16 23.24
N ALA A 265 -18.82 -2.18 22.76
CA ALA A 265 -17.83 -2.37 21.71
C ALA A 265 -16.54 -2.99 22.28
N SER A 266 -16.14 -2.61 23.49
CA SER A 266 -15.02 -3.20 24.22
C SER A 266 -15.20 -4.71 24.44
N ASP A 267 -16.36 -5.14 24.94
CA ASP A 267 -16.63 -6.55 25.24
C ASP A 267 -16.52 -7.46 24.00
N VAL A 268 -16.97 -6.97 22.85
CA VAL A 268 -16.88 -7.72 21.60
C VAL A 268 -15.49 -7.62 20.98
N ALA A 269 -14.78 -6.51 21.18
CA ALA A 269 -13.38 -6.41 20.77
C ALA A 269 -12.48 -7.39 21.53
N VAL A 270 -12.74 -7.64 22.82
CA VAL A 270 -12.09 -8.73 23.57
C VAL A 270 -12.31 -10.06 22.85
N ARG A 271 -13.55 -10.39 22.47
CA ARG A 271 -13.84 -11.65 21.74
C ARG A 271 -13.10 -11.74 20.41
N ALA A 272 -13.00 -10.64 19.66
CA ALA A 272 -12.23 -10.61 18.42
C ALA A 272 -10.73 -10.84 18.66
N GLY A 273 -10.16 -10.25 19.72
CA GLY A 273 -8.78 -10.50 20.13
C GLY A 273 -8.54 -11.93 20.60
N LEU A 274 -9.50 -12.53 21.32
CA LEU A 274 -9.42 -13.92 21.78
C LEU A 274 -9.48 -14.95 20.64
N VAL A 275 -9.84 -14.56 19.41
CA VAL A 275 -9.67 -15.43 18.23
C VAL A 275 -8.20 -15.84 18.10
N ALA A 276 -7.24 -15.02 18.55
CA ALA A 276 -5.82 -15.36 18.66
C ALA A 276 -5.51 -16.57 19.56
N LEU A 277 -6.44 -17.01 20.43
CA LEU A 277 -6.26 -18.29 21.16
C LEU A 277 -6.58 -19.51 20.27
N GLN A 278 -7.37 -19.31 19.23
CA GLN A 278 -7.80 -20.37 18.30
C GLN A 278 -6.88 -20.49 17.08
N VAL A 279 -6.04 -19.48 16.84
CA VAL A 279 -5.13 -19.40 15.70
C VAL A 279 -3.75 -18.97 16.16
N PRO A 280 -2.65 -19.40 15.52
CA PRO A 280 -1.29 -19.06 15.93
C PRO A 280 -0.91 -17.61 15.53
N MET A 281 -1.72 -16.62 15.91
CA MET A 281 -1.53 -15.21 15.58
C MET A 281 -1.33 -14.40 16.86
N LYS A 282 -0.24 -13.63 16.94
CA LYS A 282 0.04 -12.78 18.10
C LYS A 282 -0.79 -11.51 18.06
N VAL A 283 -1.38 -11.09 19.19
CA VAL A 283 -2.00 -9.77 19.29
C VAL A 283 -0.93 -8.71 19.58
N ARG A 284 -0.70 -7.79 18.63
CA ARG A 284 0.30 -6.74 18.74
C ARG A 284 -0.13 -5.62 19.68
N GLY A 285 -1.42 -5.31 19.72
CA GLY A 285 -1.96 -4.29 20.60
C GLY A 285 -3.38 -3.84 20.23
N VAL A 286 -3.87 -2.84 20.96
CA VAL A 286 -5.22 -2.30 20.84
C VAL A 286 -5.16 -0.83 20.45
N ILE A 287 -6.04 -0.39 19.54
CA ILE A 287 -6.26 1.02 19.23
C ILE A 287 -7.69 1.38 19.68
N GLU A 288 -7.81 2.40 20.53
CA GLU A 288 -9.12 2.99 20.85
C GLU A 288 -9.40 4.10 19.86
N ASN A 289 -10.49 3.97 19.10
CA ASN A 289 -10.96 4.98 18.16
C ASN A 289 -12.14 5.76 18.75
N MET A 290 -12.37 6.98 18.26
CA MET A 290 -13.46 7.85 18.71
C MET A 290 -13.43 8.08 20.23
N SER A 291 -12.23 8.24 20.80
CA SER A 291 -12.01 8.34 22.25
C SER A 291 -12.59 9.60 22.88
N TYR A 292 -12.55 10.71 22.14
CA TYR A 292 -13.07 12.00 22.55
C TYR A 292 -13.26 12.88 21.31
N TYR A 293 -14.15 13.87 21.40
CA TYR A 293 -14.24 14.97 20.44
C TYR A 293 -13.67 16.22 21.12
N GLU A 294 -12.71 16.89 20.49
CA GLU A 294 -12.15 18.13 21.01
C GLU A 294 -12.80 19.34 20.34
N HIS A 295 -13.40 20.23 21.13
CA HIS A 295 -14.03 21.45 20.65
C HIS A 295 -13.76 22.58 21.65
N ASP A 296 -13.23 23.70 21.17
CA ASP A 296 -12.89 24.88 21.96
C ASP A 296 -12.02 24.58 23.21
N GLY A 297 -11.10 23.63 23.09
CA GLY A 297 -10.18 23.21 24.16
C GLY A 297 -10.79 22.25 25.19
N GLU A 298 -12.06 21.86 25.03
CA GLU A 298 -12.70 20.83 25.85
C GLU A 298 -12.74 19.48 25.15
N ARG A 299 -12.47 18.40 25.90
CA ARG A 299 -12.56 17.02 25.42
C ARG A 299 -13.87 16.37 25.84
N LEU A 300 -14.81 16.31 24.90
CA LEU A 300 -16.11 15.68 25.08
C LEU A 300 -16.02 14.17 24.86
N ARG A 301 -16.31 13.40 25.90
CA ARG A 301 -16.27 11.92 25.89
C ARG A 301 -17.61 11.33 25.47
N ILE A 302 -18.02 11.58 24.22
CA ILE A 302 -19.35 11.23 23.68
C ILE A 302 -19.69 9.76 23.91
N PHE A 303 -18.69 8.87 23.80
CA PHE A 303 -18.85 7.43 23.90
C PHE A 303 -18.35 6.81 25.21
N GLY A 304 -17.99 7.65 26.19
CA GLY A 304 -17.34 7.24 27.44
C GLY A 304 -15.82 7.23 27.34
N GLU A 305 -15.16 6.51 28.24
CA GLU A 305 -13.70 6.41 28.30
C GLU A 305 -13.21 5.01 28.70
N GLY A 306 -11.95 4.71 28.36
CA GLY A 306 -11.22 3.56 28.89
C GLY A 306 -11.56 2.20 28.27
N GLY A 307 -12.28 2.17 27.15
CA GLY A 307 -12.62 0.93 26.44
C GLY A 307 -11.40 0.20 25.92
N GLY A 308 -10.46 0.91 25.29
CA GLY A 308 -9.20 0.35 24.79
C GLY A 308 -8.31 -0.19 25.91
N ARG A 309 -8.25 0.51 27.05
CA ARG A 309 -7.51 0.04 28.23
C ARG A 309 -8.11 -1.27 28.77
N ARG A 310 -9.44 -1.35 28.92
CA ARG A 310 -10.11 -2.59 29.34
C ARG A 310 -9.80 -3.75 28.40
N VAL A 311 -9.85 -3.53 27.08
CA VAL A 311 -9.54 -4.58 26.09
C VAL A 311 -8.08 -5.00 26.19
N SER A 312 -7.15 -4.05 26.30
CA SER A 312 -5.71 -4.30 26.45
C SER A 312 -5.39 -5.11 27.71
N GLU A 313 -5.94 -4.73 28.87
CA GLU A 313 -5.74 -5.44 30.13
C GLU A 313 -6.34 -6.85 30.10
N GLN A 314 -7.55 -6.99 29.55
CA GLN A 314 -8.22 -8.28 29.46
C GLN A 314 -7.49 -9.24 28.51
N LEU A 315 -7.07 -8.76 27.32
CA LEU A 315 -6.28 -9.57 26.39
C LEU A 315 -4.91 -9.92 26.96
N THR A 316 -4.27 -9.01 27.69
CA THR A 316 -3.00 -9.31 28.38
C THR A 316 -3.16 -10.46 29.36
N LYS A 317 -4.24 -10.43 30.15
CA LYS A 317 -4.56 -11.49 31.12
C LYS A 317 -4.86 -12.82 30.44
N ASP A 318 -5.68 -12.81 29.40
CA ASP A 318 -6.19 -14.04 28.77
C ASP A 318 -5.16 -14.70 27.84
N LEU A 319 -4.32 -13.91 27.16
CA LEU A 319 -3.28 -14.42 26.24
C LEU A 319 -1.96 -14.74 26.95
N GLY A 320 -1.78 -14.30 28.20
CA GLY A 320 -0.56 -14.57 28.98
C GLY A 320 0.68 -13.82 28.50
N HIS A 321 0.53 -12.78 27.67
CA HIS A 321 1.61 -11.89 27.25
C HIS A 321 1.11 -10.44 27.20
N GLU A 322 2.00 -9.46 27.28
CA GLU A 322 1.64 -8.04 27.21
C GLU A 322 0.95 -7.71 25.87
N VAL A 323 -0.21 -7.08 25.96
CA VAL A 323 -0.97 -6.51 24.83
C VAL A 323 -1.17 -5.01 25.10
N PRO A 324 -0.32 -4.12 24.55
CA PRO A 324 -0.37 -2.70 24.87
C PRO A 324 -1.55 -1.97 24.23
N LEU A 325 -1.99 -0.89 24.87
CA LEU A 325 -2.79 0.15 24.20
C LEU A 325 -1.86 0.98 23.31
N LEU A 326 -1.97 0.76 22.01
CA LEU A 326 -1.16 1.40 20.98
C LEU A 326 -1.55 2.85 20.72
N GLY A 327 -2.71 3.33 21.16
CA GLY A 327 -3.10 4.71 20.93
C GLY A 327 -4.58 4.95 21.18
N THR A 328 -4.94 6.22 21.33
CA THR A 328 -6.31 6.71 21.50
C THR A 328 -6.55 7.82 20.49
N LEU A 329 -7.42 7.57 19.51
CA LEU A 329 -7.67 8.48 18.40
C LEU A 329 -8.91 9.34 18.71
N PRO A 330 -8.85 10.67 18.49
CA PRO A 330 -10.02 11.52 18.60
C PRO A 330 -11.07 11.18 17.53
N LEU A 331 -12.31 11.57 17.80
CA LEU A 331 -13.36 11.65 16.79
C LEU A 331 -13.19 13.00 16.08
N GLU A 332 -12.85 13.01 14.80
CA GLU A 332 -12.69 14.23 14.02
C GLU A 332 -13.61 14.22 12.79
N PRO A 333 -14.41 15.29 12.54
CA PRO A 333 -15.21 15.43 11.33
C PRO A 333 -14.42 15.27 10.04
N GLU A 334 -13.16 15.69 10.04
CA GLU A 334 -12.21 15.65 8.94
C GLU A 334 -11.95 14.22 8.46
N VAL A 335 -11.97 13.22 9.36
CA VAL A 335 -11.88 11.79 8.98
C VAL A 335 -12.96 11.41 7.98
N ARG A 336 -14.18 11.94 8.15
CA ARG A 336 -15.30 11.75 7.21
C ARG A 336 -15.14 12.64 5.99
N ILE A 337 -14.84 13.93 6.17
CA ILE A 337 -14.79 14.90 5.05
C ILE A 337 -13.71 14.50 4.04
N ASP A 338 -12.49 14.30 4.52
CA ASP A 338 -11.34 13.99 3.67
C ASP A 338 -11.41 12.54 3.18
N GLY A 339 -11.85 11.61 4.05
CA GLY A 339 -12.03 10.21 3.67
C GLY A 339 -13.05 10.02 2.54
N GLU A 340 -14.18 10.74 2.57
CA GLU A 340 -15.16 10.73 1.47
C GLU A 340 -14.67 11.48 0.22
N ALA A 341 -13.74 12.43 0.39
CA ALA A 341 -13.05 13.10 -0.71
C ALA A 341 -11.89 12.28 -1.29
N GLY A 342 -11.61 11.10 -0.74
CA GLY A 342 -10.58 10.19 -1.22
C GLY A 342 -9.16 10.53 -0.77
N ARG A 343 -9.00 11.24 0.34
CA ARG A 343 -7.70 11.52 0.96
C ARG A 343 -7.69 11.00 2.41
N PRO A 344 -6.72 10.16 2.80
CA PRO A 344 -6.48 9.85 4.20
C PRO A 344 -6.18 11.15 4.98
N VAL A 345 -6.96 11.45 6.02
CA VAL A 345 -6.91 12.71 6.78
C VAL A 345 -5.55 13.00 7.43
N VAL A 346 -4.72 11.98 7.62
CA VAL A 346 -3.35 12.14 8.14
C VAL A 346 -2.38 12.75 7.13
N LEU A 347 -2.79 12.96 5.88
CA LEU A 347 -1.96 13.48 4.80
C LEU A 347 -2.37 14.89 4.36
N ASN A 348 -1.36 15.68 4.00
CA ASN A 348 -1.52 16.89 3.21
C ASN A 348 -1.82 16.55 1.73
N GLU A 349 -2.20 17.54 0.94
CA GLU A 349 -2.45 17.38 -0.50
C GLU A 349 -1.24 16.88 -1.29
N ASP A 350 -0.03 17.16 -0.80
CA ASP A 350 1.23 16.69 -1.40
C ASP A 350 1.62 15.27 -0.96
N GLY A 351 0.80 14.61 -0.13
CA GLY A 351 1.04 13.26 0.39
C GLY A 351 2.00 13.18 1.58
N THR A 352 2.49 14.32 2.09
CA THR A 352 3.28 14.36 3.33
C THR A 352 2.37 14.24 4.56
N LEU A 353 2.93 13.79 5.70
CA LEU A 353 2.18 13.76 6.96
C LEU A 353 1.73 15.17 7.35
N ALA A 354 0.45 15.31 7.68
CA ALA A 354 -0.13 16.55 8.17
C ALA A 354 0.45 16.92 9.56
N ASP A 355 0.57 18.22 9.84
CA ASP A 355 0.90 18.72 11.17
C ASP A 355 -0.39 18.83 12.01
N SER A 356 -0.96 17.68 12.37
CA SER A 356 -2.18 17.58 13.17
C SER A 356 -2.01 16.62 14.36
N PRO A 357 -2.76 16.82 15.46
CA PRO A 357 -2.75 15.89 16.58
C PRO A 357 -3.08 14.45 16.16
N LEU A 358 -4.05 14.27 15.24
CA LEU A 358 -4.42 12.95 14.72
C LEU A 358 -3.26 12.29 13.96
N ALA A 359 -2.59 13.02 13.07
CA ALA A 359 -1.43 12.50 12.33
C ALA A 359 -0.27 12.15 13.26
N ALA A 360 -0.04 12.95 14.30
CA ALA A 360 0.97 12.65 15.33
C ALA A 360 0.65 11.36 16.10
N GLU A 361 -0.62 11.12 16.46
CA GLU A 361 -1.05 9.87 17.10
C GLU A 361 -0.86 8.66 16.19
N PHE A 362 -1.26 8.75 14.91
CA PHE A 362 -1.03 7.68 13.94
C PHE A 362 0.46 7.39 13.73
N LYS A 363 1.31 8.43 13.65
CA LYS A 363 2.77 8.27 13.62
C LYS A 363 3.28 7.51 14.85
N GLY A 364 2.81 7.90 16.04
CA GLY A 364 3.17 7.22 17.29
C GLY A 364 2.68 5.76 17.35
N ILE A 365 1.53 5.43 16.74
CA ILE A 365 1.04 4.05 16.58
C ILE A 365 1.98 3.28 15.63
N ALA A 366 2.29 3.85 14.46
CA ALA A 366 3.14 3.22 13.45
C ALA A 366 4.53 2.89 14.01
N GLU A 367 5.16 3.84 14.72
CA GLU A 367 6.46 3.62 15.36
C GLU A 367 6.41 2.51 16.44
N ARG A 368 5.33 2.43 17.22
CA ARG A 368 5.15 1.37 18.22
C ARG A 368 4.96 -0.01 17.59
N LEU A 369 4.29 -0.08 16.44
CA LEU A 369 4.11 -1.33 15.70
C LEU A 369 5.43 -1.87 15.14
N MET A 370 6.34 -0.98 14.72
CA MET A 370 7.62 -1.35 14.10
C MET A 370 8.73 -1.71 15.09
N ARG A 371 8.62 -1.25 16.35
CA ARG A 371 9.44 -1.77 17.46
C ARG A 371 9.10 -3.25 17.72
#